data_AF-A0A3R8WLK9-F1
#
_entry.id   AF-A0A3R8WLK9-F1
#
_cell.length_a   1.000
_cell.length_b   1.000
_cell.length_c   1.000
_cell.angle_alpha   90.00
_cell.angle_beta   90.00
_cell.angle_gamma   90.00
#
_symmetry.space_group_name_H-M   'P 1'
#
loop_
_entity.id
_entity.type
_entity.pdbx_description
1 polymer ?
#
loop_
_entity_poly.entity_id
_entity_poly.type
_entity_poly.pdbx_seq_one_letter_code
_entity_poly.pdbx_strand_id
1 'polypeptide(L)'
;MVRSGYPQAFGAGIVCNAGTLGILIPPSIVMVVYAAATEQSVGKLFMAGVIPGIMLGLVLMIAIYIVARIKKLPALPRASFREWLRSAREAFWGLLLMVIILGGIYTGMFTPTEAAAVAAVYAGFVALFVYKDLTIRECPKVLLESGKLTIMLMFIIANAMLFAHVLTTEQIPQQITAWVVELGLQPWQFLLVVNIVLLVAGAFMEPSAIILILAPILFPIAMQLGIDPIHLGIIMVVNMEIGLITPPVGLNLFVTSAVTGMPLTAVIRAAMPWLMLLLSFLMIITYIPAVSMALPNWLGMS
;
A
#
# COMPACT_ATOMS: atom_id res chain seq x y z
N MET A 1 -21.14 2.08 -11.29
CA MET A 1 -21.22 3.57 -11.21
C MET A 1 -21.92 4.18 -12.42
N VAL A 2 -21.40 4.02 -13.66
CA VAL A 2 -22.01 4.63 -14.85
C VAL A 2 -23.47 4.18 -15.08
N ARG A 3 -23.75 2.87 -14.97
CA ARG A 3 -25.14 2.33 -15.05
C ARG A 3 -26.09 2.94 -14.00
N SER A 4 -25.55 3.42 -12.88
CA SER A 4 -26.31 4.04 -11.79
C SER A 4 -26.45 5.55 -11.96
N GLY A 5 -26.00 6.13 -13.09
CA GLY A 5 -26.13 7.55 -13.41
C GLY A 5 -24.97 8.44 -12.95
N TYR A 6 -23.84 7.87 -12.51
CA TYR A 6 -22.66 8.65 -12.10
C TYR A 6 -21.84 9.06 -13.32
N PRO A 7 -21.31 10.30 -13.38
CA PRO A 7 -20.41 10.71 -14.44
C PRO A 7 -19.18 9.79 -14.51
N GLN A 8 -18.81 9.37 -15.71
CA GLN A 8 -17.70 8.44 -15.92
C GLN A 8 -16.39 8.96 -15.31
N ALA A 9 -16.08 10.25 -15.53
CA ALA A 9 -14.91 10.90 -14.95
C ALA A 9 -14.90 10.84 -13.41
N PHE A 10 -16.06 11.00 -12.76
CA PHE A 10 -16.14 10.92 -11.30
C PHE A 10 -15.82 9.51 -10.79
N GLY A 11 -16.39 8.48 -11.44
CA GLY A 11 -16.10 7.10 -11.10
C GLY A 11 -14.65 6.71 -11.39
N ALA A 12 -14.11 7.11 -12.54
CA ALA A 12 -12.72 6.85 -12.94
C ALA A 12 -11.73 7.46 -11.95
N GLY A 13 -11.93 8.73 -11.56
CA GLY A 13 -11.08 9.41 -10.59
C GLY A 13 -11.08 8.73 -9.22
N ILE A 14 -12.26 8.34 -8.72
CA ILE A 14 -12.39 7.64 -7.44
C ILE A 14 -11.74 6.27 -7.50
N VAL A 15 -12.06 5.45 -8.50
CA VAL A 15 -11.56 4.07 -8.60
C VAL A 15 -10.04 4.06 -8.78
N CYS A 16 -9.50 4.99 -9.56
CA CYS A 16 -8.06 5.13 -9.76
C CYS A 16 -7.30 5.38 -8.45
N ASN A 17 -7.87 6.21 -7.55
CA ASN A 17 -7.24 6.57 -6.27
C ASN A 17 -7.58 5.56 -5.16
N ALA A 18 -8.83 5.12 -5.06
CA ALA A 18 -9.23 4.14 -4.04
C ALA A 18 -8.58 2.77 -4.27
N GLY A 19 -8.27 2.43 -5.54
CA GLY A 19 -7.60 1.19 -5.89
C GLY A 19 -6.18 1.08 -5.34
N THR A 20 -5.52 2.20 -5.01
CA THR A 20 -4.17 2.19 -4.44
C THR A 20 -4.17 1.80 -2.97
N LEU A 21 -5.28 1.99 -2.23
CA LEU A 21 -5.41 1.68 -0.80
C LEU A 21 -5.05 0.23 -0.44
N GLY A 22 -5.18 -0.69 -1.41
CA GLY A 22 -4.77 -2.08 -1.24
C GLY A 22 -3.26 -2.27 -0.98
N ILE A 23 -2.45 -1.24 -1.22
CA ILE A 23 -1.01 -1.22 -0.90
C ILE A 23 -0.77 -0.91 0.58
N LEU A 24 -1.63 -0.09 1.20
CA LEU A 24 -1.49 0.32 2.60
C LEU A 24 -2.22 -0.61 3.57
N ILE A 25 -3.40 -1.12 3.18
CA ILE A 25 -4.19 -2.02 4.03
C ILE A 25 -3.61 -3.44 3.96
N PRO A 26 -3.25 -4.08 5.10
CA PRO A 26 -2.71 -5.43 5.11
C PRO A 26 -3.69 -6.49 4.54
N PRO A 27 -3.17 -7.59 3.94
CA PRO A 27 -1.75 -7.91 3.74
C PRO A 27 -1.18 -7.16 2.53
N SER A 28 0.00 -6.56 2.68
CA SER A 28 0.64 -5.74 1.64
C SER A 28 1.96 -6.33 1.17
N ILE A 29 2.09 -6.56 -0.14
CA ILE A 29 3.33 -7.03 -0.76
C ILE A 29 4.45 -6.00 -0.56
N VAL A 30 4.15 -4.71 -0.71
CA VAL A 30 5.14 -3.62 -0.58
C VAL A 30 5.70 -3.56 0.84
N MET A 31 4.87 -3.78 1.86
CA MET A 31 5.33 -3.90 3.25
C MET A 31 6.23 -5.11 3.47
N VAL A 32 5.91 -6.26 2.88
CA VAL A 32 6.74 -7.48 2.98
C VAL A 32 8.10 -7.25 2.31
N VAL A 33 8.12 -6.59 1.16
CA VAL A 33 9.34 -6.25 0.43
C VAL A 33 10.21 -5.28 1.24
N TYR A 34 9.61 -4.24 1.84
CA TYR A 34 10.32 -3.33 2.74
C TYR A 34 10.89 -4.07 3.95
N ALA A 35 10.09 -4.91 4.60
CA ALA A 35 10.49 -5.72 5.74
C ALA A 35 11.70 -6.61 5.41
N ALA A 36 11.69 -7.26 4.24
CA ALA A 36 12.80 -8.07 3.76
C ALA A 36 14.05 -7.24 3.46
N ALA A 37 13.89 -6.07 2.84
CA ALA A 37 15.00 -5.19 2.47
C ALA A 37 15.68 -4.50 3.67
N THR A 38 14.95 -4.32 4.77
CA THR A 38 15.40 -3.59 5.97
C THR A 38 15.48 -4.47 7.21
N GLU A 39 15.29 -5.78 7.04
CA GLU A 39 15.31 -6.79 8.10
C GLU A 39 14.34 -6.47 9.26
N GLN A 40 13.19 -5.86 8.93
CA GLN A 40 12.15 -5.50 9.90
C GLN A 40 11.04 -6.54 9.98
N SER A 41 10.24 -6.47 11.06
CA SER A 41 9.10 -7.37 11.25
C SER A 41 7.94 -7.01 10.33
N VAL A 42 7.55 -7.96 9.47
CA VAL A 42 6.34 -7.88 8.64
C VAL A 42 5.09 -7.67 9.51
N GLY A 43 5.00 -8.36 10.64
CA GLY A 43 3.85 -8.27 11.55
C GLY A 43 3.68 -6.88 12.18
N LYS A 44 4.79 -6.20 12.52
CA LYS A 44 4.78 -4.82 13.02
C LYS A 44 4.32 -3.84 11.94
N LEU A 45 4.83 -4.00 10.71
CA LEU A 45 4.43 -3.17 9.56
C LEU A 45 2.96 -3.33 9.23
N PHE A 46 2.43 -4.55 9.27
CA PHE A 46 1.00 -4.78 9.07
C PHE A 46 0.16 -4.01 10.09
N MET A 47 0.50 -4.04 11.39
CA MET A 47 -0.25 -3.23 12.37
C MET A 47 -0.09 -1.73 12.15
N ALA A 48 1.12 -1.29 11.85
CA ALA A 48 1.38 0.11 11.59
C ALA A 48 0.60 0.64 10.37
N GLY A 49 0.21 -0.23 9.43
CA GLY A 49 -0.62 0.08 8.27
C GLY A 49 -2.12 0.16 8.54
N VAL A 50 -2.64 -0.50 9.59
CA VAL A 50 -4.09 -0.59 9.85
C VAL A 50 -4.71 0.77 10.13
N ILE A 51 -4.17 1.53 11.11
CA ILE A 51 -4.70 2.86 11.45
C ILE A 51 -4.60 3.81 10.25
N PRO A 52 -3.43 3.97 9.60
CA PRO A 52 -3.32 4.77 8.38
C PRO A 52 -4.31 4.38 7.29
N GLY A 53 -4.44 3.07 6.99
CA GLY A 53 -5.32 2.56 5.96
C GLY A 53 -6.80 2.88 6.23
N ILE A 54 -7.25 2.66 7.46
CA ILE A 54 -8.61 3.02 7.89
C ILE A 54 -8.81 4.53 7.83
N MET A 55 -7.84 5.32 8.33
CA MET A 55 -7.93 6.77 8.33
C MET A 55 -8.02 7.33 6.90
N LEU A 56 -7.16 6.86 5.99
CA LEU A 56 -7.16 7.27 4.59
C LEU A 56 -8.45 6.87 3.88
N GLY A 57 -8.92 5.64 4.11
CA GLY A 57 -10.20 5.16 3.60
C GLY A 57 -11.38 6.01 4.10
N LEU A 58 -11.41 6.37 5.37
CA LEU A 58 -12.43 7.26 5.95
C LEU A 58 -12.37 8.66 5.34
N VAL A 59 -11.18 9.24 5.20
CA VAL A 59 -10.99 10.55 4.56
C VAL A 59 -11.55 10.54 3.13
N LEU A 60 -11.22 9.51 2.35
CA LEU A 60 -11.76 9.36 0.99
C LEU A 60 -13.27 9.15 0.99
N MET A 61 -13.81 8.29 1.86
CA MET A 61 -15.27 8.06 1.96
C MET A 61 -16.03 9.35 2.30
N ILE A 62 -15.53 10.11 3.28
CA ILE A 62 -16.12 11.39 3.69
C ILE A 62 -16.06 12.39 2.53
N ALA A 63 -14.90 12.53 1.88
CA ALA A 63 -14.74 13.43 0.74
C ALA A 63 -15.66 13.05 -0.43
N ILE A 64 -15.75 11.77 -0.76
CA ILE A 64 -16.66 11.25 -1.79
C ILE A 64 -18.11 11.56 -1.44
N TYR A 65 -18.52 11.36 -0.18
CA TYR A 65 -19.87 11.67 0.28
C TYR A 65 -20.20 13.16 0.14
N ILE A 66 -19.30 14.04 0.59
CA ILE A 66 -19.48 15.50 0.47
C ILE A 66 -19.64 15.90 -1.00
N VAL A 67 -18.73 15.46 -1.87
CA VAL A 67 -18.77 15.81 -3.29
C VAL A 67 -20.03 15.23 -3.96
N ALA A 68 -20.44 14.01 -3.62
CA ALA A 68 -21.65 13.40 -4.14
C ALA A 68 -22.91 14.18 -3.75
N ARG A 69 -22.97 14.72 -2.53
CA ARG A 69 -24.08 15.56 -2.05
C ARG A 69 -24.09 16.93 -2.75
N ILE A 70 -22.94 17.57 -2.91
CA ILE A 70 -22.81 18.85 -3.62
C ILE A 70 -23.22 18.71 -5.09
N LYS A 71 -22.76 17.64 -5.75
CA LYS A 71 -23.08 17.35 -7.16
C LYS A 71 -24.45 16.70 -7.38
N LYS A 72 -25.24 16.51 -6.31
CA LYS A 72 -26.59 15.89 -6.35
C LYS A 72 -26.60 14.58 -7.15
N LEU A 73 -25.61 13.72 -6.91
CA LEU A 73 -25.50 12.43 -7.60
C LEU A 73 -26.63 11.48 -7.19
N PRO A 74 -27.07 10.60 -8.10
CA PRO A 74 -28.17 9.67 -7.83
C PRO A 74 -27.84 8.75 -6.65
N ALA A 75 -28.75 8.67 -5.68
CA ALA A 75 -28.63 7.79 -4.53
C ALA A 75 -29.45 6.52 -4.76
N LEU A 76 -28.85 5.36 -4.51
CA LEU A 76 -29.57 4.09 -4.45
C LEU A 76 -30.44 4.05 -3.19
N PRO A 77 -31.57 3.31 -3.20
CA PRO A 77 -32.35 3.06 -2.00
C PRO A 77 -31.47 2.42 -0.91
N ARG A 78 -31.74 2.76 0.36
CA ARG A 78 -31.00 2.18 1.49
C ARG A 78 -31.16 0.67 1.48
N ALA A 79 -30.04 -0.05 1.58
CA ALA A 79 -30.05 -1.48 1.76
C ALA A 79 -30.82 -1.84 3.03
N SER A 80 -31.69 -2.84 2.94
CA SER A 80 -32.39 -3.40 4.09
C SER A 80 -31.40 -4.10 5.03
N PHE A 81 -31.74 -4.22 6.32
CA PHE A 81 -30.92 -4.96 7.30
C PHE A 81 -30.66 -6.41 6.85
N ARG A 82 -31.64 -7.02 6.16
CA ARG A 82 -31.52 -8.38 5.61
C ARG A 82 -30.51 -8.45 4.47
N GLU A 83 -30.46 -7.46 3.59
CA GLU A 83 -29.45 -7.37 2.53
C GLU A 83 -28.06 -7.14 3.12
N TRP A 84 -27.96 -6.25 4.12
CA TRP A 84 -26.70 -6.02 4.81
C TRP A 84 -26.16 -7.30 5.47
N LEU A 85 -27.01 -8.04 6.19
CA LEU A 85 -26.61 -9.29 6.85
C LEU A 85 -26.23 -10.37 5.82
N ARG A 86 -26.94 -10.43 4.69
CA ARG A 86 -26.59 -11.34 3.58
C ARG A 86 -25.20 -11.01 3.03
N SER A 87 -24.94 -9.74 2.71
CA SER A 87 -23.63 -9.31 2.19
C SER A 87 -22.52 -9.49 3.22
N ALA A 88 -22.78 -9.24 4.51
CA ALA A 88 -21.81 -9.50 5.58
C ALA A 88 -21.48 -11.00 5.67
N ARG A 89 -22.48 -11.88 5.52
CA ARG A 89 -22.29 -13.34 5.51
C ARG A 89 -21.55 -13.81 4.26
N GLU A 90 -21.77 -13.19 3.11
CA GLU A 90 -21.04 -13.47 1.87
C GLU A 90 -19.57 -13.05 1.99
N ALA A 91 -19.28 -11.88 2.57
CA ALA A 91 -17.91 -11.39 2.77
C ALA A 91 -17.17 -12.05 3.94
N PHE A 92 -17.87 -12.77 4.81
CA PHE A 92 -17.33 -13.35 6.05
C PHE A 92 -16.07 -14.17 5.81
N TRP A 93 -16.06 -15.04 4.80
CA TRP A 93 -14.92 -15.92 4.50
C TRP A 93 -13.68 -15.16 4.04
N GLY A 94 -13.87 -14.06 3.31
CA GLY A 94 -12.79 -13.17 2.91
C GLY A 94 -12.23 -12.38 4.10
N LEU A 95 -13.09 -11.90 4.99
CA LEU A 95 -12.67 -11.18 6.21
C LEU A 95 -11.98 -12.10 7.21
N LEU A 96 -12.40 -13.37 7.30
CA LEU A 96 -11.79 -14.36 8.18
C LEU A 96 -10.31 -14.62 7.81
N LEU A 97 -9.93 -14.47 6.54
CA LEU A 97 -8.52 -14.55 6.12
C LEU A 97 -7.64 -13.54 6.87
N MET A 98 -8.13 -12.30 7.01
CA MET A 98 -7.40 -11.28 7.79
C MET A 98 -7.24 -11.68 9.25
N VAL A 99 -8.30 -12.24 9.84
CA VAL A 99 -8.26 -12.71 11.24
C VAL A 99 -7.29 -13.89 11.39
N ILE A 100 -7.22 -14.80 10.42
CA ILE A 100 -6.27 -15.93 10.44
C ILE A 100 -4.82 -15.44 10.37
N ILE A 101 -4.52 -14.53 9.43
CA ILE A 101 -3.16 -14.00 9.26
C ILE A 101 -2.74 -13.23 10.49
N LEU A 102 -3.53 -12.22 10.88
CA LEU A 102 -3.22 -11.35 12.00
C LEU A 102 -3.26 -12.13 13.32
N GLY A 103 -4.34 -12.85 13.58
CA GLY A 103 -4.48 -13.66 14.80
C GLY A 103 -3.38 -14.70 14.95
N GLY A 104 -3.01 -15.40 13.87
CA GLY A 104 -1.94 -16.39 13.89
C GLY A 104 -0.56 -15.79 14.18
N ILE A 105 -0.25 -14.64 13.57
CA ILE A 105 1.02 -13.93 13.83
C ILE A 105 1.05 -13.38 15.26
N TYR A 106 -0.03 -12.76 15.74
CA TYR A 106 -0.03 -12.08 17.04
C TYR A 106 -0.14 -13.02 18.24
N THR A 107 -0.78 -14.18 18.07
CA THR A 107 -0.77 -15.22 19.11
C THR A 107 0.56 -15.96 19.19
N GLY A 108 1.51 -15.67 18.27
CA GLY A 108 2.78 -16.38 18.16
C GLY A 108 2.64 -17.81 17.64
N MET A 109 1.44 -18.20 17.19
CA MET A 109 1.21 -19.53 16.62
C MET A 109 1.91 -19.69 15.28
N PHE A 110 2.02 -18.61 14.49
CA PHE A 110 2.67 -18.60 13.19
C PHE A 110 3.69 -17.48 13.08
N THR A 111 4.81 -17.78 12.42
CA THR A 111 5.68 -16.78 11.82
C THR A 111 5.01 -16.16 10.57
N PRO A 112 5.45 -14.99 10.07
CA PRO A 112 4.85 -14.39 8.87
C PRO A 112 4.88 -15.31 7.63
N THR A 113 5.92 -16.12 7.48
CA THR A 113 6.05 -17.09 6.38
C THR A 113 5.07 -18.25 6.53
N GLU A 114 4.89 -18.79 7.74
CA GLU A 114 3.88 -19.81 8.04
C GLU A 114 2.46 -19.26 7.87
N ALA A 115 2.22 -18.03 8.33
CA ALA A 115 0.94 -17.36 8.17
C ALA A 115 0.58 -17.19 6.68
N ALA A 116 1.56 -16.86 5.83
CA ALA A 116 1.37 -16.80 4.37
C ALA A 116 1.03 -18.19 3.77
N ALA A 117 1.67 -19.27 4.23
CA ALA A 117 1.35 -20.62 3.78
C ALA A 117 -0.07 -21.05 4.18
N VAL A 118 -0.45 -20.81 5.45
CA VAL A 118 -1.82 -21.07 5.95
C VAL A 118 -2.84 -20.24 5.18
N ALA A 119 -2.55 -18.95 4.96
CA ALA A 119 -3.38 -18.05 4.17
C ALA A 119 -3.60 -18.55 2.74
N ALA A 120 -2.55 -19.05 2.07
CA ALA A 120 -2.65 -19.59 0.72
C ALA A 120 -3.54 -20.85 0.67
N VAL A 121 -3.36 -21.78 1.62
CA VAL A 121 -4.19 -22.99 1.72
C VAL A 121 -5.65 -22.62 2.00
N TYR A 122 -5.89 -21.71 2.94
CA TYR A 122 -7.24 -21.23 3.26
C TYR A 122 -7.89 -20.51 2.08
N ALA A 123 -7.17 -19.60 1.42
CA ALA A 123 -7.66 -18.89 0.24
C ALA A 123 -8.01 -19.85 -0.90
N GLY A 124 -7.16 -20.86 -1.13
CA GLY A 124 -7.45 -21.94 -2.09
C GLY A 124 -8.71 -22.73 -1.73
N PHE A 125 -8.90 -23.07 -0.45
CA PHE A 125 -10.11 -23.75 0.02
C PHE A 125 -11.37 -22.88 -0.20
N VAL A 126 -11.32 -21.61 0.18
CA VAL A 126 -12.45 -20.68 0.02
C VAL A 126 -12.78 -20.49 -1.47
N ALA A 127 -11.78 -20.27 -2.33
CA ALA A 127 -11.99 -20.07 -3.76
C ALA A 127 -12.59 -21.32 -4.44
N LEU A 128 -12.08 -22.51 -4.13
CA LEU A 128 -12.54 -23.76 -4.75
C LEU A 128 -13.90 -24.24 -4.24
N PHE A 129 -14.14 -24.16 -2.93
CA PHE A 129 -15.27 -24.85 -2.31
C PHE A 129 -16.38 -23.91 -1.81
N VAL A 130 -16.03 -22.68 -1.42
CA VAL A 130 -16.98 -21.73 -0.81
C VAL A 130 -17.52 -20.76 -1.85
N TYR A 131 -16.65 -19.93 -2.44
CA TYR A 131 -17.03 -18.98 -3.49
C TYR A 131 -17.20 -19.65 -4.84
N LYS A 132 -16.47 -20.75 -5.09
CA LYS A 132 -16.51 -21.52 -6.34
C LYS A 132 -16.22 -20.64 -7.55
N ASP A 133 -15.35 -19.64 -7.36
CA ASP A 133 -14.85 -18.72 -8.38
C ASP A 133 -13.55 -19.22 -9.02
N LEU A 134 -13.00 -20.33 -8.52
CA LEU A 134 -11.87 -21.05 -9.10
C LEU A 134 -12.20 -22.54 -9.29
N THR A 135 -11.71 -23.13 -10.38
CA THR A 135 -11.76 -24.58 -10.60
C THR A 135 -10.38 -25.22 -10.41
N ILE A 136 -10.34 -26.51 -10.04
CA ILE A 136 -9.09 -27.27 -9.86
C ILE A 136 -8.22 -27.25 -11.13
N ARG A 137 -8.84 -27.17 -12.31
CA ARG A 137 -8.14 -27.08 -13.61
C ARG A 137 -7.45 -25.73 -13.82
N GLU A 138 -7.93 -24.68 -13.18
CA GLU A 138 -7.34 -23.34 -13.22
C GLU A 138 -6.22 -23.16 -12.19
N CYS A 139 -6.18 -24.01 -11.15
CA CYS A 139 -5.14 -23.95 -10.10
C CYS A 139 -3.71 -23.93 -10.65
N PRO A 140 -3.29 -24.79 -11.61
CA PRO A 140 -1.94 -24.73 -12.16
C PRO A 140 -1.60 -23.39 -12.80
N LYS A 141 -2.57 -22.75 -13.46
CA LYS A 141 -2.39 -21.44 -14.09
C LYS A 141 -2.19 -20.36 -13.03
N VAL A 142 -3.04 -20.34 -12.00
CA VAL A 142 -2.93 -19.37 -10.88
C VAL A 142 -1.60 -19.55 -10.15
N LEU A 143 -1.22 -20.79 -9.84
CA LEU A 143 0.07 -21.10 -9.19
C LEU A 143 1.26 -20.65 -10.05
N LEU A 144 1.20 -20.85 -11.37
CA LEU A 144 2.26 -20.39 -12.28
C LEU A 144 2.34 -18.86 -12.34
N GLU A 145 1.20 -18.17 -12.39
CA GLU A 145 1.15 -16.69 -12.39
C GLU A 145 1.69 -16.13 -11.06
N SER A 146 1.27 -16.68 -9.92
CA SER A 146 1.82 -16.33 -8.61
C SER A 146 3.32 -16.64 -8.52
N GLY A 147 3.77 -17.80 -9.01
CA GLY A 147 5.18 -18.19 -9.00
C GLY A 147 6.05 -17.27 -9.85
N LYS A 148 5.57 -16.81 -11.02
CA LYS A 148 6.28 -15.81 -11.84
C LYS A 148 6.49 -14.51 -11.09
N LEU A 149 5.47 -14.03 -10.38
CA LEU A 149 5.57 -12.83 -9.54
C LEU A 149 6.61 -13.04 -8.43
N THR A 150 6.55 -14.17 -7.71
CA THR A 150 7.52 -14.48 -6.65
C THR A 150 8.95 -14.58 -7.19
N ILE A 151 9.18 -15.23 -8.33
CA ILE A 151 10.51 -15.36 -8.93
C ILE A 151 11.06 -13.98 -9.32
N MET A 152 10.24 -13.15 -9.97
CA MET A 152 10.63 -11.78 -10.33
C MET A 152 11.03 -10.99 -9.08
N LEU A 153 10.23 -11.04 -8.02
CA LEU A 153 10.52 -10.37 -6.76
C LEU A 153 11.81 -10.89 -6.12
N MET A 154 11.99 -12.22 -6.00
CA MET A 154 13.19 -12.82 -5.42
C MET A 154 14.46 -12.46 -6.21
N PHE A 155 14.37 -12.38 -7.55
CA PHE A 155 15.48 -11.96 -8.38
C PHE A 155 15.84 -10.49 -8.17
N ILE A 156 14.85 -9.60 -8.09
CA ILE A 156 15.09 -8.18 -7.78
C ILE A 156 15.68 -8.04 -6.37
N ILE A 157 15.16 -8.78 -5.38
CA ILE A 157 15.67 -8.78 -3.99
C ILE A 157 17.14 -9.21 -3.97
N ALA A 158 17.49 -10.32 -4.63
CA ALA A 158 18.86 -10.81 -4.66
C ALA A 158 19.85 -9.76 -5.23
N ASN A 159 19.48 -9.11 -6.34
CA ASN A 159 20.31 -8.06 -6.93
C ASN A 159 20.35 -6.79 -6.07
N ALA A 160 19.23 -6.43 -5.43
CA ALA A 160 19.15 -5.30 -4.53
C ALA A 160 20.01 -5.50 -3.26
N MET A 161 20.07 -6.72 -2.72
CA MET A 161 20.95 -7.04 -1.59
C MET A 161 22.43 -6.94 -1.99
N LEU A 162 22.80 -7.39 -3.19
CA LEU A 162 24.16 -7.18 -3.72
C LEU A 162 24.47 -5.68 -3.87
N PHE A 163 23.53 -4.90 -4.40
CA PHE A 163 23.68 -3.45 -4.52
C PHE A 163 23.81 -2.77 -3.15
N ALA A 164 22.96 -3.13 -2.19
CA ALA A 164 23.02 -2.64 -0.80
C ALA A 164 24.37 -2.95 -0.14
N HIS A 165 24.91 -4.15 -0.38
CA HIS A 165 26.22 -4.54 0.11
C HIS A 165 27.35 -3.68 -0.49
N VAL A 166 27.31 -3.44 -1.81
CA VAL A 166 28.28 -2.54 -2.48
C VAL A 166 28.18 -1.12 -1.91
N LEU A 167 26.98 -0.56 -1.81
CA LEU A 167 26.77 0.78 -1.25
C LEU A 167 27.30 0.92 0.19
N THR A 168 27.09 -0.11 1.00
CA THR A 168 27.58 -0.16 2.39
C THR A 168 29.11 -0.24 2.41
N THR A 169 29.70 -1.02 1.50
CA THR A 169 31.16 -1.16 1.36
C THR A 169 31.82 0.14 0.91
N GLU A 170 31.22 0.83 -0.07
CA GLU A 170 31.64 2.14 -0.57
C GLU A 170 31.28 3.30 0.38
N GLN A 171 30.65 3.00 1.51
CA GLN A 171 30.23 3.96 2.54
C GLN A 171 29.33 5.08 1.99
N ILE A 172 28.59 4.82 0.90
CA ILE A 172 27.72 5.82 0.27
C ILE A 172 26.66 6.34 1.24
N PRO A 173 25.94 5.50 2.02
CA PRO A 173 24.98 5.99 2.99
C PRO A 173 25.60 6.91 4.05
N GLN A 174 26.83 6.62 4.51
CA GLN A 174 27.56 7.43 5.48
C GLN A 174 27.95 8.78 4.87
N GLN A 175 28.42 8.81 3.62
CA GLN A 175 28.75 10.05 2.91
C GLN A 175 27.51 10.93 2.71
N ILE A 176 26.38 10.34 2.29
CA ILE A 176 25.12 11.07 2.16
C ILE A 176 24.66 11.57 3.53
N THR A 177 24.76 10.75 4.58
CA THR A 177 24.38 11.19 5.94
C THR A 177 25.27 12.34 6.42
N ALA A 178 26.58 12.26 6.20
CA ALA A 178 27.51 13.33 6.55
C ALA A 178 27.16 14.64 5.83
N TRP A 179 26.81 14.56 4.54
CA TRP A 179 26.34 15.71 3.77
C TRP A 179 25.02 16.29 4.30
N VAL A 180 24.07 15.42 4.67
CA VAL A 180 22.79 15.82 5.31
C VAL A 180 23.03 16.51 6.64
N VAL A 181 23.95 15.99 7.46
CA VAL A 181 24.35 16.58 8.75
C VAL A 181 25.09 17.90 8.56
N GLU A 182 25.97 18.01 7.56
CA GLU A 182 26.68 19.25 7.21
C GLU A 182 25.73 20.36 6.75
N LEU A 183 24.69 19.99 5.99
CA LEU A 183 23.59 20.89 5.63
C LEU A 183 22.71 21.28 6.84
N GLY A 184 22.93 20.68 8.02
CA GLY A 184 22.14 20.92 9.22
C GLY A 184 20.69 20.47 9.08
N LEU A 185 20.42 19.48 8.22
CA LEU A 185 19.05 19.04 7.94
C LEU A 185 18.45 18.34 9.17
N GLN A 186 17.29 18.82 9.59
CA GLN A 186 16.48 18.21 10.63
C GLN A 186 15.71 17.00 10.07
N PRO A 187 15.28 16.04 10.93
CA PRO A 187 14.58 14.83 10.49
C PRO A 187 13.36 15.08 9.59
N TRP A 188 12.60 16.15 9.84
CA TRP A 188 11.44 16.52 9.03
C TRP A 188 11.84 16.98 7.61
N GLN A 189 12.99 17.63 7.45
CA GLN A 189 13.50 18.07 6.14
C GLN A 189 13.97 16.88 5.33
N PHE A 190 14.65 15.93 5.98
CA PHE A 190 15.01 14.66 5.37
C PHE A 190 13.77 13.91 4.86
N LEU A 191 12.73 13.78 5.71
CA LEU A 191 11.48 13.12 5.33
C LEU A 191 10.76 13.82 4.16
N LEU A 192 10.82 15.14 4.09
CA LEU A 192 10.29 15.89 2.95
C LEU A 192 11.02 15.55 1.64
N VAL A 193 12.35 15.51 1.67
CA VAL A 193 13.16 15.12 0.51
C VAL A 193 12.87 13.68 0.11
N VAL A 194 12.78 12.77 1.09
CA VAL A 194 12.40 11.38 0.87
C VAL A 194 11.04 11.28 0.17
N ASN A 195 10.03 12.00 0.64
CA ASN A 195 8.71 12.00 0.02
C ASN A 195 8.77 12.46 -1.45
N ILE A 196 9.48 13.55 -1.74
CA ILE A 196 9.61 14.06 -3.11
C ILE A 196 10.29 13.04 -4.01
N VAL A 197 11.41 12.47 -3.57
CA VAL A 197 12.17 11.46 -4.33
C VAL A 197 11.30 10.23 -4.59
N LEU A 198 10.59 9.75 -3.57
CA LEU A 198 9.75 8.57 -3.68
C LEU A 198 8.51 8.79 -4.55
N LEU A 199 7.88 9.96 -4.49
CA LEU A 199 6.76 10.32 -5.38
C LEU A 199 7.20 10.39 -6.84
N VAL A 200 8.35 11.01 -7.10
CA VAL A 200 8.91 11.10 -8.45
C VAL A 200 9.26 9.70 -8.95
N ALA A 201 9.98 8.89 -8.17
CA ALA A 201 10.31 7.51 -8.56
C ALA A 201 9.05 6.66 -8.77
N GLY A 202 8.08 6.77 -7.85
CA GLY A 202 6.79 6.07 -7.88
C GLY A 202 5.93 6.39 -9.09
N ALA A 203 6.08 7.58 -9.67
CA ALA A 203 5.40 7.91 -10.92
C ALA A 203 5.87 7.01 -12.08
N PHE A 204 7.14 6.59 -12.11
CA PHE A 204 7.74 5.87 -13.24
C PHE A 204 7.89 4.36 -13.04
N MET A 205 8.07 3.91 -11.79
CA MET A 205 8.47 2.54 -11.48
C MET A 205 7.48 1.84 -10.56
N GLU A 206 7.48 0.51 -10.61
CA GLU A 206 6.66 -0.33 -9.73
C GLU A 206 7.16 -0.23 -8.26
N PRO A 207 6.24 -0.18 -7.27
CA PRO A 207 6.56 0.00 -5.85
C PRO A 207 7.63 -0.93 -5.30
N SER A 208 7.53 -2.23 -5.55
CA SER A 208 8.44 -3.23 -4.99
C SER A 208 9.87 -3.00 -5.47
N ALA A 209 10.05 -2.67 -6.75
CA ALA A 209 11.36 -2.32 -7.31
C ALA A 209 11.96 -1.07 -6.64
N ILE A 210 11.15 -0.03 -6.42
CA ILE A 210 11.63 1.22 -5.79
C ILE A 210 12.05 0.97 -4.35
N ILE A 211 11.23 0.26 -3.57
CA ILE A 211 11.56 -0.08 -2.18
C ILE A 211 12.89 -0.84 -2.12
N LEU A 212 13.10 -1.81 -3.01
CA LEU A 212 14.33 -2.60 -3.00
C LEU A 212 15.59 -1.79 -3.33
N ILE A 213 15.46 -0.76 -4.16
CA ILE A 213 16.59 0.11 -4.53
C ILE A 213 16.83 1.18 -3.46
N LEU A 214 15.76 1.85 -3.00
CA LEU A 214 15.88 3.05 -2.17
C LEU A 214 15.87 2.76 -0.68
N ALA A 215 15.22 1.69 -0.19
CA ALA A 215 15.19 1.41 1.24
C ALA A 215 16.59 1.19 1.82
N PRO A 216 17.52 0.43 1.20
CA PRO A 216 18.87 0.27 1.72
C PRO A 216 19.68 1.58 1.81
N ILE A 217 19.32 2.58 1.01
CA ILE A 217 19.96 3.91 1.04
C ILE A 217 19.34 4.77 2.13
N LEU A 218 18.01 4.84 2.17
CA LEU A 218 17.27 5.75 3.04
C LEU A 218 17.21 5.27 4.49
N PHE A 219 17.11 3.97 4.70
CA PHE A 219 17.01 3.34 6.01
C PHE A 219 18.15 3.73 6.97
N PRO A 220 19.45 3.53 6.64
CA PRO A 220 20.54 3.88 7.55
C PRO A 220 20.62 5.38 7.87
N ILE A 221 20.22 6.25 6.93
CA ILE A 221 20.16 7.70 7.17
C ILE A 221 19.04 8.01 8.16
N ALA A 222 17.86 7.42 7.95
CA ALA A 222 16.70 7.60 8.82
C ALA A 222 16.98 7.14 10.26
N MET A 223 17.68 6.00 10.43
CA MET A 223 18.05 5.49 11.75
C MET A 223 18.98 6.45 12.48
N GLN A 224 19.96 7.03 11.78
CA GLN A 224 20.86 8.05 12.36
C GLN A 224 20.13 9.33 12.76
N LEU A 225 19.07 9.69 12.04
CA LEU A 225 18.20 10.82 12.35
C LEU A 225 17.14 10.50 13.43
N GLY A 226 17.15 9.28 14.00
CA GLY A 226 16.23 8.86 15.06
C GLY A 226 14.80 8.61 14.58
N ILE A 227 14.60 8.36 13.29
CA ILE A 227 13.29 8.02 12.72
C ILE A 227 13.03 6.53 12.97
N ASP A 228 11.84 6.19 13.43
CA ASP A 228 11.45 4.80 13.65
C ASP A 228 11.41 4.00 12.33
N PRO A 229 11.97 2.78 12.27
CA PRO A 229 12.04 1.99 11.04
C PRO A 229 10.67 1.55 10.52
N ILE A 230 9.73 1.23 11.40
CA ILE A 230 8.37 0.86 11.01
C ILE A 230 7.64 2.08 10.46
N HIS A 231 7.82 3.24 11.10
CA HIS A 231 7.26 4.50 10.62
C HIS A 231 7.79 4.87 9.23
N LEU A 232 9.11 4.77 9.01
CA LEU A 232 9.72 4.97 7.70
C LEU A 232 9.10 4.02 6.66
N GLY A 233 8.96 2.74 7.00
CA GLY A 233 8.31 1.76 6.13
C GLY A 233 6.91 2.18 5.71
N ILE A 234 6.08 2.66 6.64
CA ILE A 234 4.74 3.17 6.31
C ILE A 234 4.80 4.41 5.43
N ILE A 235 5.69 5.36 5.71
CA ILE A 235 5.89 6.54 4.84
C ILE A 235 6.25 6.08 3.42
N MET A 236 7.20 5.17 3.27
CA MET A 236 7.60 4.66 1.97
C MET A 236 6.44 3.97 1.24
N VAL A 237 5.66 3.14 1.93
CA VAL A 237 4.48 2.46 1.37
C VAL A 237 3.43 3.47 0.90
N VAL A 238 3.11 4.50 1.69
CA VAL A 238 2.15 5.55 1.30
C VAL A 238 2.68 6.37 0.12
N ASN A 239 3.98 6.66 0.05
CA ASN A 239 4.55 7.31 -1.12
C ASN A 239 4.41 6.46 -2.38
N MET A 240 4.66 5.15 -2.28
CA MET A 240 4.49 4.24 -3.41
C MET A 240 3.05 4.14 -3.87
N GLU A 241 2.12 4.13 -2.92
CA GLU A 241 0.69 4.19 -3.19
C GLU A 241 0.33 5.42 -4.05
N ILE A 242 0.80 6.59 -3.63
CA ILE A 242 0.52 7.86 -4.29
C ILE A 242 1.31 8.00 -5.61
N GLY A 243 2.52 7.43 -5.68
CA GLY A 243 3.34 7.41 -6.89
C GLY A 243 2.60 6.80 -8.08
N LEU A 244 1.86 5.70 -7.86
CA LEU A 244 1.11 5.01 -8.92
C LEU A 244 0.03 5.86 -9.60
N ILE A 245 -0.38 6.96 -9.00
CA ILE A 245 -1.41 7.87 -9.49
C ILE A 245 -0.89 9.30 -9.71
N THR A 246 0.42 9.51 -9.53
CA THR A 246 1.07 10.81 -9.70
C THR A 246 1.54 11.00 -11.15
N PRO A 247 1.11 12.07 -11.85
CA PRO A 247 1.62 12.39 -13.18
C PRO A 247 3.15 12.65 -13.16
N PRO A 248 3.90 12.42 -14.25
CA PRO A 248 3.43 12.32 -15.64
C PRO A 248 3.05 10.91 -16.11
N VAL A 249 3.52 9.88 -15.42
CA VAL A 249 3.30 8.48 -15.82
C VAL A 249 2.17 7.87 -14.98
N GLY A 250 2.43 7.50 -13.73
CA GLY A 250 1.45 6.95 -12.79
C GLY A 250 0.71 5.75 -13.38
N LEU A 251 1.24 4.54 -13.19
CA LEU A 251 0.73 3.32 -13.84
C LEU A 251 -0.80 3.12 -13.72
N ASN A 252 -1.39 3.49 -12.58
CA ASN A 252 -2.84 3.36 -12.39
C ASN A 252 -3.66 4.36 -13.23
N LEU A 253 -3.10 5.51 -13.59
CA LEU A 253 -3.73 6.44 -14.53
C LEU A 253 -3.83 5.82 -15.93
N PHE A 254 -2.79 5.11 -16.38
CA PHE A 254 -2.80 4.38 -17.65
C PHE A 254 -3.76 3.20 -17.63
N VAL A 255 -3.76 2.40 -16.57
CA VAL A 255 -4.70 1.28 -16.41
C VAL A 255 -6.15 1.81 -16.41
N THR A 256 -6.41 2.89 -15.69
CA THR A 256 -7.74 3.52 -15.66
C THR A 256 -8.12 4.05 -17.04
N SER A 257 -7.20 4.69 -17.77
CA SER A 257 -7.42 5.12 -19.16
C SER A 257 -7.78 3.95 -20.08
N ALA A 258 -7.06 2.83 -19.99
CA ALA A 258 -7.29 1.65 -20.80
C ALA A 258 -8.65 0.99 -20.49
N VAL A 259 -9.03 0.88 -19.22
CA VAL A 259 -10.30 0.27 -18.79
C VAL A 259 -11.50 1.16 -19.09
N THR A 260 -11.36 2.48 -18.94
CA THR A 260 -12.47 3.42 -19.14
C THR A 260 -12.60 3.94 -20.57
N GLY A 261 -11.55 3.82 -21.39
CA GLY A 261 -11.48 4.42 -22.72
C GLY A 261 -11.37 5.95 -22.72
N MET A 262 -11.25 6.58 -21.55
CA MET A 262 -11.02 8.01 -21.44
C MET A 262 -9.58 8.36 -21.85
N PRO A 263 -9.33 9.52 -22.48
CA PRO A 263 -7.97 9.97 -22.72
C PRO A 263 -7.24 10.22 -21.39
N LEU A 264 -5.95 9.89 -21.33
CA LEU A 264 -5.13 10.00 -20.11
C LEU A 264 -5.24 11.38 -19.43
N THR A 265 -5.27 12.46 -20.20
CA THR A 265 -5.41 13.82 -19.65
C THR A 265 -6.74 14.04 -18.92
N ALA A 266 -7.82 13.41 -19.38
CA ALA A 266 -9.11 13.45 -18.69
C ALA A 266 -9.10 12.59 -17.42
N VAL A 267 -8.40 11.46 -17.43
CA VAL A 267 -8.20 10.61 -16.24
C VAL A 267 -7.37 11.34 -15.19
N ILE A 268 -6.26 11.97 -15.58
CA ILE A 268 -5.43 12.81 -14.69
C ILE A 268 -6.28 13.90 -14.04
N ARG A 269 -7.05 14.65 -14.84
CA ARG A 269 -7.91 15.72 -14.31
C ARG A 269 -9.00 15.18 -13.37
N ALA A 270 -9.53 14.00 -13.65
CA ALA A 270 -10.50 13.33 -12.81
C ALA A 270 -9.91 12.80 -11.49
N ALA A 271 -8.67 12.31 -11.53
CA ALA A 271 -7.94 11.76 -10.38
C ALA A 271 -7.38 12.87 -9.46
N MET A 272 -7.01 14.03 -10.02
CA MET A 272 -6.30 15.09 -9.32
C MET A 272 -6.93 15.53 -7.98
N PRO A 273 -8.25 15.76 -7.84
CA PRO A 273 -8.82 16.18 -6.56
C PRO A 273 -8.62 15.15 -5.45
N TRP A 274 -8.66 13.87 -5.80
CA TRP A 274 -8.46 12.76 -4.86
C TRP A 274 -6.98 12.58 -4.54
N LEU A 275 -6.11 12.75 -5.55
CA LEU A 275 -4.66 12.75 -5.37
C LEU A 275 -4.23 13.84 -4.37
N MET A 276 -4.81 15.04 -4.44
CA MET A 276 -4.51 16.11 -3.49
C MET A 276 -4.90 15.75 -2.04
N LEU A 277 -5.97 14.98 -1.85
CA LEU A 277 -6.32 14.46 -0.51
C LEU A 277 -5.28 13.45 -0.04
N LEU A 278 -4.82 12.56 -0.92
CA LEU A 278 -3.79 11.58 -0.59
C LEU A 278 -2.44 12.25 -0.28
N LEU A 279 -2.04 13.27 -1.05
CA LEU A 279 -0.85 14.08 -0.77
C LEU A 279 -0.97 14.82 0.57
N SER A 280 -2.15 15.35 0.89
CA SER A 280 -2.39 15.98 2.20
C SER A 280 -2.26 14.97 3.33
N PHE A 281 -2.79 13.76 3.14
CA PHE A 281 -2.63 12.65 4.08
C PHE A 281 -1.17 12.21 4.23
N LEU A 282 -0.40 12.17 3.14
CA LEU A 282 1.03 11.89 3.18
C LEU A 282 1.77 12.85 4.10
N MET A 283 1.44 14.15 4.06
CA MET A 283 2.05 15.13 4.94
C MET A 283 1.68 14.88 6.41
N ILE A 284 0.41 14.51 6.68
CA ILE A 284 -0.05 14.18 8.03
C ILE A 284 0.71 12.98 8.58
N ILE A 285 0.77 11.88 7.83
CA ILE A 285 1.45 10.67 8.32
C ILE A 285 2.95 10.90 8.48
N THR A 286 3.59 11.61 7.56
CA THR A 286 5.04 11.88 7.60
C THR A 286 5.46 12.62 8.88
N TYR A 287 4.68 13.60 9.33
CA TYR A 287 5.07 14.45 10.47
C TYR A 287 4.38 14.10 11.78
N ILE A 288 3.42 13.17 11.75
CA ILE A 288 2.74 12.68 12.95
C ILE A 288 3.00 11.17 13.08
N PRO A 289 4.16 10.76 13.62
CA PRO A 289 4.51 9.34 13.78
C PRO A 289 3.47 8.52 14.55
N ALA A 290 2.72 9.17 15.45
CA ALA A 290 1.64 8.54 16.18
C ALA A 290 0.57 7.92 15.26
N VAL A 291 0.38 8.42 14.04
CA VAL A 291 -0.57 7.84 13.08
C VAL A 291 -0.16 6.41 12.70
N SER A 292 1.13 6.15 12.48
CA SER A 292 1.65 4.81 12.17
C SER A 292 1.93 4.00 13.43
N MET A 293 2.43 4.65 14.49
CA MET A 293 2.99 3.97 15.66
C MET A 293 2.02 3.81 16.82
N ALA A 294 0.87 4.50 16.84
CA ALA A 294 -0.08 4.39 17.96
C ALA A 294 -0.55 2.95 18.19
N LEU A 295 -0.88 2.21 17.12
CA LEU A 295 -1.34 0.82 17.26
C LEU A 295 -0.22 -0.13 17.67
N PRO A 296 0.97 -0.14 17.01
CA PRO A 296 2.12 -0.90 17.49
C PRO A 296 2.47 -0.63 18.96
N ASN A 297 2.53 0.65 19.36
CA ASN A 297 2.91 1.04 20.73
C ASN A 297 1.86 0.60 21.75
N TRP A 298 0.57 0.75 21.42
CA TRP A 298 -0.52 0.30 22.30
C TRP A 298 -0.49 -1.22 22.53
N LEU A 299 -0.08 -1.98 21.51
CA LEU A 299 0.09 -3.43 21.59
C LEU A 299 1.40 -3.87 22.24
N GLY A 300 2.24 -2.94 22.72
CA GLY A 300 3.53 -3.24 23.32
C GLY A 300 4.57 -3.76 22.33
N MET A 301 4.42 -3.44 21.04
CA MET A 301 5.30 -3.89 19.96
C MET A 301 6.41 -2.88 19.61
N SER A 302 6.69 -1.92 20.49
CA SER A 302 7.79 -0.94 20.33
C SER A 302 9.14 -1.64 20.44
#